data_AF-A0A934JVG2-F1
#
_entry.id   AF-A0A934JVG2-F1
#
_cell.length_a   1.000
_cell.length_b   1.000
_cell.length_c   1.000
_cell.angle_alpha   90.00
_cell.angle_beta   90.00
_cell.angle_gamma   90.00
#
_symmetry.space_group_name_H-M   'P 1'
#
loop_
_entity.id
_entity.type
_entity.pdbx_description
1 polymer ?
#
loop_
_entity_poly.entity_id
_entity_poly.type
_entity_poly.pdbx_seq_one_letter_code
_entity_poly.pdbx_strand_id
1 'polypeptide(L)'
;MGGKGSGGHNRLSADEHRRRGTYRAARHRQQPPELVLLPAQDSPVEPHRPLGRAGRTLWDAAAQVPWLSPADRELLLIACEMVDERVMLRVQVFQDGERLARSALRQLDAELLSTLSLLGLTPTARAGLGVDLADLAGRVSKLDALRRPDPSPLEPS
;
A
#
# COMPACT_ATOMS: atom_id res chain seq x y z
N MET A 1 -5.28 21.63 36.08
CA MET A 1 -6.17 22.56 35.34
C MET A 1 -5.27 23.33 34.38
N GLY A 2 -5.15 23.11 33.07
CA GLY A 2 -6.06 22.60 32.06
C GLY A 2 -6.24 23.67 30.96
N GLY A 3 -5.21 23.94 30.14
CA GLY A 3 -5.24 24.93 29.06
C GLY A 3 -5.06 24.26 27.68
N LYS A 4 -6.16 24.12 26.95
CA LYS A 4 -6.26 23.42 25.65
C LYS A 4 -5.58 24.22 24.52
N GLY A 5 -4.58 23.63 23.88
CA GLY A 5 -4.07 24.09 22.58
C GLY A 5 -5.05 23.69 21.48
N SER A 6 -5.70 24.68 20.86
CA SER A 6 -6.55 24.49 19.67
C SER A 6 -5.73 24.75 18.41
N GLY A 7 -5.07 23.70 17.91
CA GLY A 7 -4.35 23.72 16.64
C GLY A 7 -5.15 22.98 15.57
N GLY A 8 -5.46 23.65 14.47
CA GLY A 8 -6.37 23.17 13.40
C GLY A 8 -7.78 23.63 13.72
N HIS A 9 -8.45 24.46 12.93
CA HIS A 9 -8.81 24.28 11.54
C HIS A 9 -9.17 25.65 10.96
N ASN A 10 -8.23 26.35 10.31
CA ASN A 10 -8.61 27.40 9.36
C ASN A 10 -7.42 27.73 8.45
N ARG A 11 -7.03 26.80 7.58
CA ARG A 11 -6.15 27.16 6.46
C ARG A 11 -7.03 27.82 5.41
N LEU A 12 -6.91 29.14 5.32
CA LEU A 12 -7.59 29.93 4.28
C LEU A 12 -7.20 29.39 2.90
N SER A 13 -8.17 29.33 2.00
CA SER A 13 -7.94 28.90 0.62
C SER A 13 -7.00 29.87 -0.10
N ALA A 14 -6.31 29.39 -1.14
CA ALA A 14 -5.50 30.23 -2.02
C ALA A 14 -6.29 31.42 -2.56
N ASP A 15 -7.59 31.24 -2.82
CA ASP A 15 -8.48 32.30 -3.31
C ASP A 15 -8.78 33.35 -2.24
N GLU A 16 -8.93 32.94 -0.98
CA GLU A 16 -9.11 33.86 0.15
C GLU A 16 -7.84 34.65 0.44
N HIS A 17 -6.66 34.01 0.30
CA HIS A 17 -5.38 34.70 0.38
C HIS A 17 -5.16 35.68 -0.77
N ARG A 18 -5.65 35.39 -1.99
CA ARG A 18 -5.64 36.36 -3.12
C ARG A 18 -6.55 37.54 -2.83
N ARG A 19 -7.77 37.31 -2.35
CA ARG A 19 -8.72 38.37 -1.98
C ARG A 19 -8.18 39.28 -0.88
N ARG A 20 -7.43 38.73 0.08
CA ARG A 20 -6.81 39.47 1.19
C ARG A 20 -5.44 40.06 0.87
N GLY A 21 -4.93 39.93 -0.37
CA GLY A 21 -3.60 40.42 -0.76
C GLY A 21 -2.42 39.73 -0.08
N THR A 22 -2.64 38.62 0.63
CA THR A 22 -1.60 37.85 1.35
C THR A 22 -1.15 36.62 0.58
N TYR A 23 -1.59 36.49 -0.68
CA TYR A 23 -1.22 35.37 -1.56
C TYR A 23 0.29 35.36 -1.81
N ARG A 24 0.94 34.29 -1.34
CA ARG A 24 2.33 33.98 -1.69
C ARG A 24 2.34 32.74 -2.57
N ALA A 25 2.69 32.92 -3.84
CA ALA A 25 2.77 31.82 -4.82
C ALA A 25 3.65 30.66 -4.32
N ALA A 26 4.76 30.95 -3.64
CA ALA A 26 5.65 29.95 -3.06
C ALA A 26 5.01 29.10 -1.93
N ARG A 27 3.97 29.59 -1.24
CA ARG A 27 3.24 28.82 -0.22
C ARG A 27 2.09 27.99 -0.79
N HIS A 28 1.60 28.35 -1.97
CA HIS A 28 0.43 27.72 -2.59
C HIS A 28 0.75 26.91 -3.85
N ARG A 29 1.93 27.08 -4.45
CA ARG A 29 2.51 26.10 -5.37
C ARG A 29 3.15 25.00 -4.54
N GLN A 30 2.34 24.10 -4.01
CA GLN A 30 2.84 22.74 -3.88
C GLN A 30 2.87 22.20 -5.30
N GLN A 31 4.06 22.16 -5.88
CA GLN A 31 4.26 21.48 -7.15
C GLN A 31 3.77 20.05 -6.93
N PRO A 32 2.78 19.56 -7.72
CA PRO A 32 2.36 18.18 -7.57
C PRO A 32 3.60 17.30 -7.67
N PRO A 33 3.75 16.29 -6.80
CA PRO A 33 4.92 15.44 -6.82
C PRO A 33 5.11 14.91 -8.24
N GLU A 34 6.34 14.98 -8.74
CA GLU A 34 6.66 14.44 -10.04
C GLU A 34 6.39 12.94 -10.00
N LEU A 35 5.44 12.49 -10.81
CA LEU A 35 5.02 11.10 -10.84
C LEU A 35 6.02 10.31 -11.67
N VAL A 36 6.93 9.60 -11.00
CA VAL A 36 7.82 8.65 -11.67
C VAL A 36 7.05 7.36 -11.91
N LEU A 37 6.88 6.97 -13.17
CA LEU A 37 6.45 5.62 -13.52
C LEU A 37 7.62 4.67 -13.31
N LEU A 38 7.45 3.71 -12.40
CA LEU A 38 8.30 2.54 -12.35
C LEU A 38 7.95 1.63 -13.54
N PRO A 39 8.94 1.11 -14.28
CA PRO A 39 8.67 0.16 -15.35
C PRO A 39 7.94 -1.06 -14.78
N ALA A 40 6.92 -1.52 -15.49
CA ALA A 40 6.26 -2.78 -15.15
C ALA A 40 7.28 -3.91 -15.23
N GLN A 41 7.34 -4.78 -14.21
CA GLN A 41 8.19 -5.97 -14.24
C GLN A 41 7.53 -7.00 -15.16
N ASP A 42 8.22 -7.39 -16.24
CA ASP A 42 7.69 -8.24 -17.31
C ASP A 42 7.51 -9.72 -16.92
N SER A 43 7.80 -10.12 -15.68
CA SER A 43 7.61 -11.50 -15.22
C SER A 43 7.25 -11.57 -13.73
N PRO A 44 6.31 -12.46 -13.35
CA PRO A 44 6.01 -12.71 -11.96
C PRO A 44 7.27 -13.25 -11.28
N VAL A 45 7.70 -12.58 -10.21
CA VAL A 45 8.88 -12.99 -9.46
C VAL A 45 8.48 -14.10 -8.51
N GLU A 46 9.10 -15.26 -8.69
CA GLU A 46 8.91 -16.43 -7.85
C GLU A 46 9.60 -16.22 -6.48
N PRO A 47 9.01 -16.69 -5.37
CA PRO A 47 9.68 -16.68 -4.08
C PRO A 47 10.95 -17.52 -4.13
N HIS A 48 12.07 -16.98 -3.64
CA HIS A 48 13.35 -17.72 -3.63
C HIS A 48 13.43 -18.76 -2.50
N ARG A 49 12.52 -18.70 -1.53
CA ARG A 49 12.35 -19.71 -0.47
C ARG A 49 11.07 -20.51 -0.71
N PRO A 50 11.07 -21.82 -0.40
CA PRO A 50 9.88 -22.65 -0.55
C PRO A 50 8.80 -22.19 0.42
N LEU A 51 7.60 -21.96 -0.10
CA LEU A 51 6.41 -21.61 0.68
C LEU A 51 5.43 -22.78 0.71
N GLY A 52 4.70 -22.89 1.81
CA GLY A 52 3.51 -23.73 1.88
C GLY A 52 2.36 -23.13 1.07
N ARG A 53 1.23 -23.85 1.05
CA ARG A 53 0.07 -23.43 0.25
C ARG A 53 -0.48 -22.07 0.69
N ALA A 54 -0.49 -21.78 1.98
CA ALA A 54 -1.11 -20.58 2.51
C ALA A 54 -0.21 -19.36 2.28
N GLY A 55 1.09 -19.50 2.53
CA GLY A 55 2.10 -18.50 2.20
C GLY A 55 2.14 -18.20 0.71
N ARG A 56 2.11 -19.24 -0.15
CA ARG A 56 2.03 -19.06 -1.61
C ARG A 56 0.81 -18.27 -2.04
N THR A 57 -0.36 -18.55 -1.45
CA THR A 57 -1.59 -17.79 -1.75
C THR A 57 -1.44 -16.32 -1.39
N LEU A 58 -0.79 -16.00 -0.26
CA LEU A 58 -0.51 -14.61 0.11
C LEU A 58 0.49 -13.97 -0.86
N TRP A 59 1.56 -14.68 -1.23
CA TRP A 59 2.57 -14.21 -2.18
C TRP A 59 1.95 -13.81 -3.52
N ASP A 60 1.15 -14.71 -4.11
CA ASP A 60 0.52 -14.49 -5.41
C ASP A 60 -0.45 -13.30 -5.37
N ALA A 61 -1.17 -13.12 -4.26
CA ALA A 61 -2.05 -11.95 -4.07
C ALA A 61 -1.26 -10.65 -3.88
N ALA A 62 -0.18 -10.68 -3.10
CA ALA A 62 0.66 -9.52 -2.81
C ALA A 62 1.47 -9.07 -4.04
N ALA A 63 1.84 -9.98 -4.93
CA ALA A 63 2.52 -9.65 -6.19
C ALA A 63 1.71 -8.69 -7.07
N GLN A 64 0.39 -8.64 -6.90
CA GLN A 64 -0.52 -7.77 -7.63
C GLN A 64 -0.72 -6.40 -6.96
N VAL A 65 -0.06 -6.15 -5.83
CA VAL A 65 -0.22 -4.92 -5.05
C VAL A 65 0.71 -3.83 -5.60
N PRO A 66 0.16 -2.72 -6.13
CA PRO A 66 0.94 -1.78 -6.95
C PRO A 66 1.95 -0.93 -6.17
N TRP A 67 1.81 -0.81 -4.85
CA TRP A 67 2.75 -0.07 -4.01
C TRP A 67 3.87 -0.94 -3.43
N LEU A 68 3.80 -2.27 -3.61
CA LEU A 68 4.90 -3.13 -3.21
C LEU A 68 6.00 -3.09 -4.26
N SER A 69 7.23 -2.87 -3.80
CA SER A 69 8.43 -2.80 -4.62
C SER A 69 9.27 -4.07 -4.47
N PRO A 70 10.27 -4.28 -5.33
CA PRO A 70 11.23 -5.36 -5.14
C PRO A 70 11.95 -5.33 -3.79
N ALA A 71 12.08 -4.17 -3.15
CA ALA A 71 12.72 -4.03 -1.84
C ALA A 71 11.88 -4.64 -0.71
N ASP A 72 10.56 -4.78 -0.91
CA ASP A 72 9.63 -5.31 0.09
C ASP A 72 9.57 -6.86 0.09
N ARG A 73 10.23 -7.50 -0.89
CA ARG A 73 10.11 -8.95 -1.13
C ARG A 73 10.59 -9.81 0.04
N GLU A 74 11.68 -9.43 0.70
CA GLU A 74 12.18 -10.19 1.85
C GLU A 74 11.18 -10.15 3.02
N LEU A 75 10.61 -8.98 3.28
CA LEU A 75 9.60 -8.83 4.33
C LEU A 75 8.30 -9.55 3.98
N LEU A 76 7.92 -9.54 2.69
CA LEU A 76 6.80 -10.31 2.18
C LEU A 76 7.03 -11.83 2.34
N LEU A 77 8.23 -12.33 2.06
CA LEU A 77 8.55 -13.74 2.28
C LEU A 77 8.41 -14.15 3.73
N ILE A 78 8.92 -13.32 4.66
CA ILE A 78 8.75 -13.55 6.10
C ILE A 78 7.25 -13.62 6.44
N ALA A 79 6.43 -12.69 5.94
CA ALA A 79 4.98 -12.72 6.16
C ALA A 79 4.32 -14.00 5.62
N CYS A 80 4.77 -14.50 4.47
CA CYS A 80 4.27 -15.73 3.87
C CYS A 80 4.62 -16.96 4.71
N GLU A 81 5.87 -17.05 5.18
CA GLU A 81 6.34 -18.13 6.08
C GLU A 81 5.56 -18.11 7.40
N MET A 82 5.32 -16.93 7.98
CA MET A 82 4.49 -16.77 9.18
C MET A 82 3.05 -17.24 8.96
N VAL A 83 2.48 -17.01 7.77
CA VAL A 83 1.13 -17.50 7.42
C VAL A 83 1.10 -19.03 7.33
N ASP A 84 2.13 -19.66 6.78
CA ASP A 84 2.23 -21.12 6.75
C ASP A 84 2.35 -21.71 8.17
N GLU A 85 3.22 -21.15 9.01
CA GLU A 85 3.37 -21.55 10.41
C GLU A 85 2.06 -21.39 11.18
N ARG A 86 1.34 -20.27 10.96
CA ARG A 86 0.05 -20.01 11.57
C ARG A 86 -0.96 -21.11 11.26
N VAL A 87 -0.98 -21.63 10.03
CA VAL A 87 -1.88 -22.74 9.67
C VAL A 87 -1.53 -23.99 10.47
N MET A 88 -0.25 -24.30 10.64
CA MET A 88 0.21 -25.44 11.44
C MET A 88 -0.17 -25.29 12.93
N LEU A 89 0.10 -24.13 13.52
CA LEU A 89 -0.26 -23.85 14.91
C LEU A 89 -1.77 -23.90 15.15
N ARG A 90 -2.59 -23.47 14.19
CA ARG A 90 -4.06 -23.59 14.30
C ARG A 90 -4.52 -25.04 14.36
N VAL A 91 -3.90 -25.93 13.57
CA VAL A 91 -4.21 -27.36 13.60
C VAL A 91 -3.85 -27.93 14.98
N GLN A 92 -2.66 -27.64 15.49
CA GLN A 92 -2.22 -28.11 16.81
C GLN A 92 -3.11 -27.58 17.94
N VAL A 93 -3.47 -26.30 17.92
CA VAL A 93 -4.40 -25.71 18.90
C VAL A 93 -5.77 -26.37 18.85
N PHE A 94 -6.27 -26.70 17.65
CA PHE A 94 -7.55 -27.36 17.49
C PHE A 94 -7.54 -28.81 17.98
N GLN A 95 -6.43 -29.54 17.76
CA GLN A 95 -6.28 -30.93 18.17
C GLN A 95 -6.03 -31.08 19.67
N ASP A 96 -5.02 -30.38 20.20
CA ASP A 96 -4.51 -30.64 21.55
C ASP A 96 -5.03 -29.63 22.58
N GLY A 97 -5.47 -28.46 22.14
CA GLY A 97 -5.95 -27.40 23.03
C GLY A 97 -4.91 -26.99 24.09
N GLU A 98 -3.63 -27.12 23.77
CA GLU A 98 -2.54 -26.89 24.71
C GLU A 98 -2.33 -25.37 24.92
N ARG A 99 -1.99 -24.95 26.15
CA ARG A 99 -1.96 -23.53 26.50
C ARG A 99 -0.80 -22.81 25.81
N LEU A 100 0.36 -23.44 25.71
CA LEU A 100 1.54 -22.84 25.07
C LEU A 100 1.29 -22.66 23.57
N ALA A 101 0.74 -23.68 22.90
CA ALA A 101 0.34 -23.57 21.48
C ALA A 101 -0.64 -22.40 21.22
N ARG A 102 -1.64 -22.20 22.09
CA ARG A 102 -2.55 -21.03 21.99
C ARG A 102 -1.83 -19.71 22.18
N SER A 103 -0.86 -19.66 23.09
CA SER A 103 -0.07 -18.46 23.35
C SER A 103 0.82 -18.12 22.16
N ALA A 104 1.53 -19.11 21.62
CA ALA A 104 2.37 -18.99 20.43
C ALA A 104 1.55 -18.50 19.23
N LEU A 105 0.37 -19.09 19.00
CA LEU A 105 -0.53 -18.66 17.91
C LEU A 105 -0.94 -17.18 18.04
N ARG A 106 -1.28 -16.71 19.25
CA ARG A 106 -1.65 -15.30 19.48
C ARG A 106 -0.46 -14.35 19.29
N GLN A 107 0.73 -14.78 19.69
CA GLN A 107 1.94 -14.00 19.48
C GLN A 107 2.25 -13.89 17.99
N LEU A 108 2.23 -15.01 17.27
CA LEU A 108 2.41 -15.03 15.82
C LEU A 108 1.37 -14.18 15.10
N ASP A 109 0.10 -14.21 15.52
CA ASP A 109 -0.96 -13.35 14.97
C ASP A 109 -0.64 -11.85 15.13
N ALA A 110 -0.10 -11.44 16.28
CA ALA A 110 0.28 -10.06 16.55
C ALA A 110 1.50 -9.64 15.71
N GLU A 111 2.52 -10.49 15.62
CA GLU A 111 3.71 -10.25 14.81
C GLU A 111 3.35 -10.20 13.32
N LEU A 112 2.48 -11.10 12.84
CA LEU A 112 2.01 -11.12 11.46
C LEU A 112 1.25 -9.85 11.12
N LEU A 113 0.35 -9.38 12.00
CA LEU A 113 -0.37 -8.12 11.79
C LEU A 113 0.58 -6.91 11.72
N SER A 114 1.64 -6.91 12.53
CA SER A 114 2.68 -5.89 12.49
C SER A 114 3.42 -5.90 11.15
N THR A 115 3.89 -7.08 10.72
CA THR A 115 4.56 -7.27 9.43
C THR A 115 3.68 -6.85 8.25
N LEU A 116 2.41 -7.26 8.23
CA LEU A 116 1.46 -6.87 7.19
C LEU A 116 1.20 -5.36 7.19
N SER A 117 1.23 -4.70 8.35
CA SER A 117 1.07 -3.26 8.45
C SER A 117 2.30 -2.52 7.91
N LEU A 118 3.51 -3.02 8.14
CA LEU A 118 4.74 -2.45 7.55
C LEU A 118 4.71 -2.50 6.01
N LEU A 119 4.16 -3.58 5.45
CA LEU A 119 3.96 -3.74 4.00
C LEU A 119 2.78 -2.91 3.44
N GLY A 120 2.04 -2.18 4.28
CA GLY A 120 0.85 -1.46 3.83
C GLY A 120 -0.29 -2.38 3.38
N LEU A 121 -0.30 -3.65 3.82
CA LEU A 121 -1.31 -4.65 3.45
C LEU A 121 -2.55 -4.61 4.37
N THR A 122 -2.55 -3.76 5.39
CA THR A 122 -3.75 -3.46 6.19
C THR A 122 -4.41 -2.17 5.70
N PRO A 123 -5.75 -2.04 5.77
CA PRO A 123 -6.45 -0.83 5.34
C PRO A 123 -5.92 0.45 6.03
N THR A 124 -5.64 0.37 7.32
CA THR A 124 -5.13 1.49 8.12
C THR A 124 -3.72 1.89 7.72
N ALA A 125 -2.82 0.91 7.54
CA ALA A 125 -1.45 1.19 7.10
C ALA A 125 -1.44 1.79 5.68
N ARG A 126 -2.28 1.26 4.78
CA ARG A 126 -2.42 1.80 3.43
C ARG A 126 -2.90 3.25 3.41
N ALA A 127 -3.88 3.59 4.26
CA ALA A 127 -4.31 4.99 4.42
C ALA A 127 -3.17 5.89 4.94
N GLY A 128 -2.33 5.38 5.85
CA GLY A 128 -1.14 6.07 6.34
C GLY A 128 -0.08 6.34 5.26
N LEU A 129 0.02 5.48 4.25
CA LEU A 129 0.90 5.68 3.09
C LEU A 129 0.38 6.73 2.09
N GLY A 130 -0.80 7.31 2.34
CA GLY A 130 -1.43 8.26 1.41
C GLY A 130 -1.86 7.62 0.09
N VAL A 131 -1.95 6.29 0.06
CA VAL A 131 -2.40 5.53 -1.10
C VAL A 131 -3.92 5.48 -1.08
N ASP A 132 -4.54 6.46 -1.73
CA ASP A 132 -5.97 6.43 -2.01
C ASP A 132 -6.22 5.59 -3.27
N LEU A 133 -6.97 4.49 -3.13
CA LEU A 133 -7.31 3.62 -4.26
C LEU A 133 -8.05 4.37 -5.36
N ALA A 134 -8.79 5.43 -5.02
CA ALA A 134 -9.45 6.30 -5.99
C ALA A 134 -8.45 7.14 -6.81
N ASP A 135 -7.38 7.64 -6.17
CA ASP A 135 -6.33 8.41 -6.86
C ASP A 135 -5.49 7.50 -7.77
N LEU A 136 -5.17 6.29 -7.32
CA LEU A 136 -4.48 5.29 -8.15
C LEU A 136 -5.29 4.91 -9.40
N ALA A 137 -6.60 4.65 -9.26
CA ALA A 137 -7.46 4.32 -10.41
C ALA A 137 -7.55 5.47 -11.44
N GLY A 138 -7.64 6.71 -10.95
CA GLY A 138 -7.61 7.90 -11.81
C GLY A 138 -6.28 8.07 -12.54
N ARG A 139 -5.16 7.75 -11.87
CA ARG A 139 -3.81 7.87 -12.44
C ARG A 139 -3.52 6.79 -13.49
N VAL A 140 -3.97 5.55 -13.28
CA VAL A 140 -3.89 4.47 -14.29
C VAL A 140 -4.71 4.83 -15.54
N SER A 141 -5.93 5.33 -15.36
CA SER A 141 -6.79 5.75 -16.48
C SER A 141 -6.15 6.88 -17.33
N LYS A 142 -5.47 7.82 -16.66
CA LYS A 142 -4.77 8.93 -17.32
C LYS A 142 -3.56 8.46 -18.12
N LEU A 143 -2.87 7.42 -17.62
CA LEU A 143 -1.75 6.77 -18.29
C LEU A 143 -2.19 6.00 -19.54
N ASP A 144 -3.30 5.26 -19.46
CA ASP A 144 -3.87 4.56 -20.62
C ASP A 144 -4.31 5.54 -21.71
N ALA A 145 -4.85 6.71 -21.32
CA ALA A 145 -5.20 7.77 -22.26
C ALA A 145 -3.96 8.34 -23.00
N LEU A 146 -2.80 8.42 -22.32
CA LEU A 146 -1.54 8.88 -22.92
C LEU A 146 -0.85 7.78 -23.77
N ARG A 147 -1.14 6.50 -23.49
CA ARG A 147 -0.54 5.36 -24.21
C ARG A 147 -1.25 5.04 -25.52
N ARG A 148 -2.50 5.47 -25.70
CA ARG A 148 -3.21 5.31 -26.98
C ARG A 148 -2.68 6.32 -28.00
N PRO A 149 -2.08 5.89 -29.13
CA PRO A 149 -1.73 6.82 -30.19
C PRO A 149 -3.01 7.44 -30.77
N ASP A 150 -2.99 8.74 -31.04
CA ASP A 150 -4.07 9.42 -31.76
C ASP A 150 -4.36 8.67 -33.07
N PRO A 151 -5.64 8.42 -33.41
CA PRO A 151 -5.97 7.88 -34.72
C PRO A 151 -5.50 8.89 -35.77
N SER A 152 -4.45 8.51 -36.51
CA SER A 152 -3.89 9.30 -37.60
C SER A 152 -5.02 9.70 -38.56
N PRO A 153 -5.19 10.98 -38.92
CA PRO A 153 -6.24 11.38 -39.83
C PRO A 153 -5.96 10.74 -41.19
N LEU A 154 -6.88 9.90 -41.64
CA LEU A 154 -6.89 9.32 -42.97
C LEU A 154 -6.88 10.46 -43.99
N GLU A 155 -5.77 10.63 -44.71
CA GLU A 155 -5.67 11.53 -45.86
C GLU A 155 -6.63 11.03 -46.96
N PRO A 156 -7.60 11.84 -47.42
CA PRO A 156 -8.42 11.50 -48.57
C PRO A 156 -7.61 11.66 -49.88
N SER A 157 -7.67 10.64 -50.73
CA SER A 157 -7.08 10.59 -52.08
C SER A 157 -7.80 11.50 -53.08
#